data_AF-A0A8S1PDP2-F1
#
_entry.id   AF-A0A8S1PDP2-F1
#
_cell.length_a   1.000
_cell.length_b   1.000
_cell.length_c   1.000
_cell.angle_alpha   90.00
_cell.angle_beta   90.00
_cell.angle_gamma   90.00
#
_symmetry.space_group_name_H-M   'P 1'
#
loop_
_entity.id
_entity.type
_entity.pdbx_description
1 polymer ?
#
loop_
_entity_poly.entity_id
_entity_poly.type
_entity_poly.pdbx_seq_one_letter_code
_entity_poly.pdbx_strand_id
1 'polypeptide(L)'
;MEEIVVSMSLLGFETAESSRLRYLLRNIRCEGTTAFRDAVVKGNELMLQLFSMFLKVGIHEKFQFVHVVLTDGADCSSQISHLEFLKYQAYINSQLPPSILKTFYIGVGLENDYKVSEQMLQIIQCSGESAQYYPINSNGINEIFQKIQMEIGIQIQQKGLLIQNDQMTIGLMQQQYKPVIQLKVNNYIVLFTLDISGSMSSNWPKVCNAVSSFLDNLGKNDLVLGITFNSEVNIITMSDQLKKQITNQTQTYNQTQTYNQTQTYNQTQTYNQNKYSPKDSVVKNEDQCCCSIF
;
A
#
# COMPACT_ATOMS: atom_id res chain seq x y z
N MET A 1 23.58 6.08 -8.59
CA MET A 1 22.32 6.84 -8.61
C MET A 1 21.51 6.54 -9.87
N GLU A 2 22.12 6.57 -11.05
CA GLU A 2 21.45 6.29 -12.33
C GLU A 2 20.72 4.93 -12.37
N GLU A 3 21.35 3.87 -11.85
CA GLU A 3 20.74 2.52 -11.76
C GLU A 3 19.46 2.48 -10.89
N ILE A 4 19.38 3.30 -9.85
CA ILE A 4 18.21 3.39 -8.96
C ILE A 4 17.07 4.10 -9.69
N VAL A 5 17.37 5.16 -10.43
CA VAL A 5 16.38 5.91 -11.22
C VAL A 5 15.76 5.02 -12.29
N VAL A 6 16.58 4.22 -12.96
CA VAL A 6 16.10 3.23 -13.95
C VAL A 6 15.22 2.18 -13.27
N SER A 7 15.68 1.64 -12.14
CA SER A 7 14.95 0.59 -11.41
C SER A 7 13.62 1.10 -10.81
N MET A 8 13.58 2.33 -10.31
CA MET A 8 12.34 2.98 -9.87
C MET A 8 11.33 3.12 -11.02
N SER A 9 11.81 3.55 -12.19
CA SER A 9 10.99 3.68 -13.40
C SER A 9 10.47 2.31 -13.88
N LEU A 10 11.28 1.25 -13.75
CA LEU A 10 10.87 -0.13 -14.04
C LEU A 10 9.76 -0.62 -13.11
N LEU A 11 9.77 -0.22 -11.85
CA LEU A 11 8.71 -0.50 -10.88
C LEU A 11 7.47 0.40 -11.05
N GLY A 12 7.54 1.40 -11.94
CA GLY A 12 6.45 2.35 -12.23
C GLY A 12 6.44 3.60 -11.34
N PHE A 13 7.42 3.78 -10.46
CA PHE A 13 7.51 4.99 -9.65
C PHE A 13 7.98 6.18 -10.49
N GLU A 14 7.25 7.28 -10.38
CA GLU A 14 7.57 8.56 -11.01
C GLU A 14 7.83 9.61 -9.93
N THR A 15 8.59 10.68 -10.23
CA THR A 15 8.61 11.83 -9.33
C THR A 15 7.27 12.57 -9.38
N ALA A 16 6.84 13.15 -8.26
CA ALA A 16 5.56 13.87 -8.19
C ALA A 16 5.50 15.04 -9.18
N GLU A 17 6.61 15.76 -9.38
CA GLU A 17 6.72 16.90 -10.29
C GLU A 17 6.45 16.51 -11.76
N SER A 18 6.94 15.35 -12.21
CA SER A 18 6.78 14.90 -13.60
C SER A 18 5.76 13.78 -13.76
N SER A 19 4.94 13.50 -12.74
CA SER A 19 4.06 12.34 -12.80
C SER A 19 2.94 12.51 -13.82
N ARG A 20 2.73 11.44 -14.59
CA ARG A 20 1.66 11.34 -15.59
C ARG A 20 0.32 10.93 -14.97
N LEU A 21 0.31 10.57 -13.68
CA LEU A 21 -0.84 9.98 -12.99
C LEU A 21 -2.12 10.80 -13.17
N ARG A 22 -2.02 12.13 -13.09
CA ARG A 22 -3.15 13.07 -13.26
C ARG A 22 -3.87 12.92 -14.60
N TYR A 23 -3.10 12.68 -15.66
CA TYR A 23 -3.62 12.54 -17.02
C TYR A 23 -4.14 11.12 -17.25
N LEU A 24 -3.43 10.12 -16.71
CA LEU A 24 -3.79 8.72 -16.86
C LEU A 24 -5.15 8.41 -16.22
N LEU A 25 -5.38 8.86 -14.98
CA LEU A 25 -6.62 8.56 -14.25
C LEU A 25 -7.89 9.06 -14.97
N ARG A 26 -7.82 10.23 -15.60
CA ARG A 26 -8.98 10.83 -16.31
C ARG A 26 -9.43 10.04 -17.53
N ASN A 27 -8.56 9.20 -18.09
CA ASN A 27 -8.85 8.41 -19.28
C ASN A 27 -9.36 7.00 -18.95
N ILE A 28 -9.45 6.65 -17.67
CA ILE A 28 -9.89 5.32 -17.23
C ILE A 28 -11.42 5.29 -17.17
N ARG A 29 -11.98 4.18 -17.66
CA ARG A 29 -13.40 3.86 -17.54
C ARG A 29 -13.59 2.88 -16.39
N CYS A 30 -14.60 3.11 -15.57
CA CYS A 30 -14.94 2.24 -14.47
C CYS A 30 -15.80 1.06 -14.97
N GLU A 31 -15.34 -0.15 -14.73
CA GLU A 31 -16.00 -1.38 -15.18
C GLU A 31 -15.53 -2.61 -14.39
N GLY A 32 -16.31 -3.68 -14.45
CA GLY A 32 -15.96 -4.94 -13.79
C GLY A 32 -16.26 -4.96 -12.29
N THR A 33 -15.62 -5.90 -11.60
CA THR A 33 -15.81 -6.24 -10.19
C THR A 33 -14.62 -5.76 -9.34
N THR A 34 -14.54 -6.12 -8.05
CA THR A 34 -13.54 -5.59 -7.12
C THR A 34 -12.58 -6.68 -6.65
N ALA A 35 -11.32 -6.63 -7.09
CA ALA A 35 -10.21 -7.48 -6.62
C ALA A 35 -9.29 -6.71 -5.64
N PHE A 36 -9.87 -6.25 -4.54
CA PHE A 36 -9.23 -5.37 -3.56
C PHE A 36 -7.98 -5.98 -2.92
N ARG A 37 -8.05 -7.21 -2.39
CA ARG A 37 -6.94 -7.88 -1.71
C ARG A 37 -5.76 -8.08 -2.66
N ASP A 38 -6.00 -8.53 -3.89
CA ASP A 38 -4.95 -8.73 -4.89
C ASP A 38 -4.24 -7.40 -5.22
N ALA A 39 -5.01 -6.31 -5.34
CA ALA A 39 -4.47 -4.98 -5.61
C ALA A 39 -3.58 -4.46 -4.48
N VAL A 40 -4.01 -4.65 -3.23
CA VAL A 40 -3.24 -4.25 -2.03
C VAL A 40 -1.96 -5.08 -1.91
N VAL A 41 -2.05 -6.41 -2.10
CA VAL A 41 -0.86 -7.29 -2.13
C VAL A 41 0.12 -6.79 -3.18
N LYS A 42 -0.37 -6.45 -4.39
CA LYS A 42 0.50 -5.97 -5.45
C LYS A 42 1.21 -4.66 -5.11
N GLY A 43 0.49 -3.71 -4.51
CA GLY A 43 1.08 -2.46 -4.02
C GLY A 43 2.18 -2.71 -2.98
N ASN A 44 1.90 -3.59 -2.02
CA ASN A 44 2.85 -3.96 -0.96
C ASN A 44 4.11 -4.65 -1.50
N GLU A 45 3.98 -5.54 -2.48
CA GLU A 45 5.13 -6.15 -3.17
C GLU A 45 6.05 -5.10 -3.81
N LEU A 46 5.48 -4.11 -4.49
CA LEU A 46 6.25 -3.04 -5.15
C LEU A 46 6.95 -2.15 -4.12
N MET A 47 6.30 -1.86 -2.98
CA MET A 47 6.91 -1.14 -1.87
C MET A 47 8.09 -1.92 -1.27
N LEU A 48 7.93 -3.23 -1.04
CA LEU A 48 9.02 -4.08 -0.53
C LEU A 48 10.21 -4.14 -1.49
N GLN A 49 9.95 -4.23 -2.80
CA GLN A 49 10.99 -4.22 -3.83
C GLN A 49 11.77 -2.89 -3.82
N LEU A 50 11.06 -1.76 -3.79
CA LEU A 50 11.68 -0.44 -3.72
C LEU A 50 12.45 -0.24 -2.40
N PHE A 51 11.86 -0.67 -1.27
CA PHE A 51 12.51 -0.59 0.04
C PHE A 51 13.81 -1.41 0.09
N SER A 52 13.80 -2.63 -0.47
CA SER A 52 15.01 -3.46 -0.58
C SER A 52 16.12 -2.76 -1.38
N MET A 53 15.76 -2.08 -2.48
CA MET A 53 16.72 -1.27 -3.25
C MET A 53 17.27 -0.11 -2.43
N PHE A 54 16.42 0.58 -1.67
CA PHE A 54 16.83 1.71 -0.83
C PHE A 54 17.71 1.29 0.35
N LEU A 55 17.47 0.10 0.91
CA LEU A 55 18.33 -0.51 1.91
C LEU A 55 19.74 -0.75 1.37
N LYS A 56 19.85 -1.35 0.17
CA LYS A 56 21.15 -1.64 -0.48
C LYS A 56 22.00 -0.39 -0.70
N VAL A 57 21.37 0.77 -0.90
CA VAL A 57 22.06 2.05 -1.15
C VAL A 57 22.15 2.94 0.10
N GLY A 58 21.57 2.51 1.22
CA GLY A 58 21.63 3.27 2.48
C GLY A 58 20.83 4.57 2.47
N ILE A 59 19.74 4.64 1.69
CA ILE A 59 18.88 5.83 1.60
C ILE A 59 17.47 5.63 2.18
N HIS A 60 17.17 4.44 2.68
CA HIS A 60 15.84 4.08 3.20
C HIS A 60 15.31 5.02 4.29
N GLU A 61 16.16 5.55 5.17
CA GLU A 61 15.76 6.46 6.25
C GLU A 61 15.32 7.86 5.77
N LYS A 62 15.52 8.18 4.49
CA LYS A 62 15.13 9.46 3.88
C LYS A 62 13.70 9.45 3.34
N PHE A 63 13.06 8.28 3.32
CA PHE A 63 11.77 8.10 2.70
C PHE A 63 10.76 7.49 3.67
N GLN A 64 9.51 7.93 3.55
CA GLN A 64 8.37 7.32 4.21
C GLN A 64 7.36 6.87 3.16
N PHE A 65 6.89 5.64 3.27
CA PHE A 65 5.84 5.10 2.42
C PHE A 65 4.46 5.52 2.94
N VAL A 66 3.63 5.98 2.01
CA VAL A 66 2.23 6.32 2.22
C VAL A 66 1.42 5.55 1.21
N HIS A 67 0.55 4.65 1.66
CA HIS A 67 -0.28 3.83 0.79
C HIS A 67 -1.74 4.20 0.96
N VAL A 68 -2.31 4.86 -0.03
CA VAL A 68 -3.73 5.24 -0.06
C VAL A 68 -4.50 4.22 -0.88
N VAL A 69 -5.37 3.46 -0.23
CA VAL A 69 -6.22 2.44 -0.86
C VAL A 69 -7.66 2.92 -0.81
N LEU A 70 -8.35 2.98 -1.94
CA LEU A 70 -9.73 3.46 -2.02
C LEU A 70 -10.61 2.47 -2.77
N THR A 71 -11.77 2.14 -2.19
CA THR A 71 -12.81 1.29 -2.80
C THR A 71 -14.21 1.75 -2.37
N ASP A 72 -15.21 1.48 -3.20
CA ASP A 72 -16.64 1.66 -2.86
C ASP A 72 -17.40 0.33 -2.76
N GLY A 73 -16.69 -0.80 -2.75
CA GLY A 73 -17.29 -2.13 -2.82
C GLY A 73 -16.57 -3.18 -1.98
N ALA A 74 -17.29 -4.26 -1.70
CA ALA A 74 -16.71 -5.46 -1.11
C ALA A 74 -15.82 -6.19 -2.12
N ASP A 75 -14.76 -6.84 -1.64
CA ASP A 75 -13.94 -7.71 -2.46
C ASP A 75 -14.72 -8.96 -2.91
N CYS A 76 -14.88 -9.11 -4.22
CA CYS A 76 -15.63 -10.21 -4.82
C CYS A 76 -14.87 -10.91 -5.97
N SER A 77 -13.61 -10.55 -6.22
CA SER A 77 -12.85 -11.10 -7.35
C SER A 77 -11.38 -11.37 -7.07
N SER A 78 -10.88 -11.03 -5.87
CA SER A 78 -9.50 -11.38 -5.53
C SER A 78 -9.32 -12.90 -5.45
N GLN A 79 -8.21 -13.37 -6.01
CA GLN A 79 -7.79 -14.75 -5.95
C GLN A 79 -7.26 -15.12 -4.57
N ILE A 80 -6.60 -14.18 -3.87
CA ILE A 80 -6.15 -14.42 -2.51
C ILE A 80 -7.36 -14.50 -1.56
N SER A 81 -7.38 -15.52 -0.71
CA SER A 81 -8.40 -15.64 0.33
C SER A 81 -8.22 -14.56 1.40
N HIS A 82 -9.31 -14.27 2.14
CA HIS A 82 -9.24 -13.30 3.24
C HIS A 82 -8.21 -13.70 4.30
N LEU A 83 -8.17 -14.99 4.68
CA LEU A 83 -7.21 -15.49 5.68
C LEU A 83 -5.76 -15.36 5.23
N GLU A 84 -5.45 -15.66 3.96
CA GLU A 84 -4.11 -15.48 3.41
C GLU A 84 -3.72 -14.00 3.36
N PHE A 85 -4.67 -13.13 3.02
CA PHE A 85 -4.46 -11.69 3.05
C PHE A 85 -4.17 -11.16 4.45
N LEU A 86 -4.88 -11.61 5.48
CA LEU A 86 -4.61 -11.22 6.87
C LEU A 86 -3.18 -11.63 7.31
N LYS A 87 -2.76 -12.86 6.96
CA LYS A 87 -1.37 -13.31 7.21
C LYS A 87 -0.36 -12.42 6.49
N TYR A 88 -0.67 -12.04 5.25
CA TYR A 88 0.18 -11.15 4.47
C TYR A 88 0.26 -9.74 5.09
N GLN A 89 -0.83 -9.18 5.61
CA GLN A 89 -0.80 -7.88 6.31
C GLN A 89 0.09 -7.92 7.56
N ALA A 90 0.02 -9.00 8.34
CA ALA A 90 0.92 -9.19 9.48
C ALA A 90 2.40 -9.30 9.05
N TYR A 91 2.67 -9.98 7.94
CA TYR A 91 3.99 -10.02 7.34
C TYR A 91 4.46 -8.61 6.93
N ILE A 92 3.64 -7.83 6.22
CA ILE A 92 3.99 -6.46 5.82
C ILE A 92 4.30 -5.58 7.01
N ASN A 93 3.49 -5.62 8.08
CA ASN A 93 3.76 -4.86 9.29
C ASN A 93 5.11 -5.22 9.95
N SER A 94 5.57 -6.47 9.81
CA SER A 94 6.90 -6.89 10.28
C SER A 94 8.06 -6.38 9.42
N GLN A 95 7.83 -6.17 8.12
CA GLN A 95 8.85 -5.72 7.18
C GLN A 95 8.92 -4.19 7.06
N LEU A 96 7.77 -3.53 7.13
CA LEU A 96 7.58 -2.09 6.97
C LEU A 96 6.81 -1.58 8.20
N PRO A 97 7.50 -1.33 9.33
CA PRO A 97 6.87 -0.88 10.57
C PRO A 97 6.23 0.51 10.42
N PRO A 98 5.43 0.97 11.41
CA PRO A 98 4.69 2.24 11.35
C PRO A 98 5.55 3.49 11.13
N SER A 99 6.84 3.43 11.46
CA SER A 99 7.81 4.50 11.21
C SER A 99 8.20 4.62 9.73
N ILE A 100 7.98 3.57 8.94
CA ILE A 100 8.34 3.46 7.52
C ILE A 100 7.10 3.52 6.64
N LEU A 101 6.02 2.82 7.01
CA LEU A 101 4.79 2.72 6.21
C LEU A 101 3.56 3.22 6.98
N LYS A 102 2.74 4.02 6.30
CA LYS A 102 1.37 4.33 6.70
C LYS A 102 0.40 4.00 5.57
N THR A 103 -0.58 3.15 5.86
CA THR A 103 -1.63 2.72 4.94
C THR A 103 -2.98 3.30 5.35
N PHE A 104 -3.65 3.94 4.41
CA PHE A 104 -4.95 4.57 4.58
C PHE A 104 -5.97 3.84 3.72
N TYR A 105 -6.81 3.02 4.35
CA TYR A 105 -7.93 2.36 3.69
C TYR A 105 -9.15 3.29 3.72
N ILE A 106 -9.70 3.63 2.56
CA ILE A 106 -10.84 4.52 2.38
C ILE A 106 -11.99 3.71 1.77
N GLY A 107 -13.08 3.56 2.54
CA GLY A 107 -14.31 2.92 2.07
C GLY A 107 -15.37 3.97 1.75
N VAL A 108 -15.75 4.10 0.48
CA VAL A 108 -16.73 5.11 0.02
C VAL A 108 -18.13 4.50 -0.02
N GLY A 109 -19.06 5.03 0.79
CA GLY A 109 -20.44 4.54 0.84
C GLY A 109 -20.59 3.17 1.51
N LEU A 110 -19.59 2.75 2.29
CA LEU A 110 -19.51 1.45 2.95
C LEU A 110 -19.86 1.50 4.44
N GLU A 111 -20.36 2.63 4.95
CA GLU A 111 -20.58 2.84 6.39
C GLU A 111 -21.63 1.89 6.98
N ASN A 112 -22.56 1.42 6.13
CA ASN A 112 -23.63 0.52 6.52
C ASN A 112 -23.39 -0.95 6.10
N ASP A 113 -22.27 -1.25 5.44
CA ASP A 113 -21.90 -2.63 5.10
C ASP A 113 -21.16 -3.27 6.28
N TYR A 114 -21.90 -4.03 7.09
CA TYR A 114 -21.36 -4.70 8.27
C TYR A 114 -20.25 -5.69 7.91
N LYS A 115 -20.38 -6.42 6.79
CA LYS A 115 -19.42 -7.44 6.39
C LYS A 115 -18.10 -6.81 5.96
N VAL A 116 -18.15 -5.74 5.18
CA VAL A 116 -16.95 -4.98 4.81
C VAL A 116 -16.31 -4.36 6.04
N SER A 117 -17.12 -3.76 6.93
CA SER A 117 -16.61 -3.15 8.16
C SER A 117 -15.89 -4.15 9.05
N GLU A 118 -16.44 -5.36 9.22
CA GLU A 118 -15.80 -6.43 9.99
C GLU A 118 -14.50 -6.91 9.34
N GLN A 119 -14.49 -7.09 8.02
CA GLN A 119 -13.27 -7.46 7.27
C GLN A 119 -12.19 -6.39 7.39
N MET A 120 -12.55 -5.11 7.29
CA MET A 120 -11.62 -3.99 7.45
C MET A 120 -11.05 -3.94 8.86
N LEU A 121 -11.86 -4.17 9.89
CA LEU A 121 -11.37 -4.26 11.28
C LEU A 121 -10.31 -5.35 11.43
N GLN A 122 -10.52 -6.53 10.86
CA GLN A 122 -9.53 -7.62 10.88
C GLN A 122 -8.25 -7.23 10.14
N ILE A 123 -8.37 -6.56 8.99
CA ILE A 123 -7.23 -6.04 8.22
C ILE A 123 -6.41 -5.05 9.06
N ILE A 124 -7.07 -4.08 9.70
CA ILE A 124 -6.41 -3.09 10.56
C ILE A 124 -5.74 -3.77 11.75
N GLN A 125 -6.39 -4.74 12.40
CA GLN A 125 -5.80 -5.50 13.52
C GLN A 125 -4.51 -6.22 13.10
N CYS A 126 -4.46 -6.86 11.93
CA CYS A 126 -3.26 -7.51 11.43
C CYS A 126 -2.18 -6.51 10.96
N SER A 127 -2.58 -5.33 10.50
CA SER A 127 -1.68 -4.28 10.01
C SER A 127 -1.07 -3.43 11.14
N GLY A 128 -1.64 -3.49 12.36
CA GLY A 128 -1.19 -2.72 13.51
C GLY A 128 -1.32 -1.20 13.31
N GLU A 129 -0.44 -0.43 13.95
CA GLU A 129 -0.43 1.05 13.87
C GLU A 129 -0.02 1.58 12.49
N SER A 130 0.40 0.70 11.57
CA SER A 130 0.77 1.06 10.21
C SER A 130 -0.46 1.33 9.35
N ALA A 131 -1.68 0.95 9.76
CA ALA A 131 -2.88 1.14 8.96
C ALA A 131 -4.04 1.81 9.70
N GLN A 132 -4.88 2.49 8.93
CA GLN A 132 -6.12 3.11 9.40
C GLN A 132 -7.24 2.90 8.38
N TYR A 133 -8.48 2.85 8.86
CA TYR A 133 -9.67 2.74 8.03
C TYR A 133 -10.58 3.95 8.19
N TYR A 134 -11.05 4.47 7.06
CA TYR A 134 -11.91 5.64 6.94
C TYR A 134 -13.16 5.29 6.12
N PRO A 135 -14.27 4.92 6.78
CA PRO A 135 -15.57 4.84 6.14
C PRO A 135 -16.08 6.27 5.91
N ILE A 136 -16.33 6.63 4.66
CA ILE A 136 -16.76 7.97 4.26
C ILE A 136 -17.90 7.90 3.25
N ASN A 137 -18.67 8.98 3.16
CA ASN A 137 -19.63 9.13 2.08
C ASN A 137 -18.93 9.65 0.81
N SER A 138 -19.60 9.54 -0.34
CA SER A 138 -19.10 10.04 -1.63
C SER A 138 -18.76 11.53 -1.67
N ASN A 139 -19.27 12.34 -0.74
CA ASN A 139 -18.96 13.76 -0.68
C ASN A 139 -17.70 14.05 0.14
N GLY A 140 -17.28 13.12 1.01
CA GLY A 140 -16.11 13.23 1.88
C GLY A 140 -14.76 12.85 1.24
N ILE A 141 -14.73 12.54 -0.07
CA ILE A 141 -13.51 12.05 -0.75
C ILE A 141 -12.41 13.11 -0.75
N ASN A 142 -12.73 14.38 -0.98
CA ASN A 142 -11.69 15.42 -0.99
C ASN A 142 -11.17 15.68 0.42
N GLU A 143 -12.08 15.71 1.40
CA GLU A 143 -11.83 15.97 2.81
C GLU A 143 -10.93 14.89 3.41
N ILE A 144 -11.14 13.61 3.06
CA ILE A 144 -10.26 12.55 3.56
C ILE A 144 -8.86 12.64 2.97
N PHE A 145 -8.71 12.97 1.68
CA PHE A 145 -7.38 13.15 1.08
C PHE A 145 -6.65 14.32 1.74
N GLN A 146 -7.31 15.45 1.98
CA GLN A 146 -6.75 16.58 2.72
C GLN A 146 -6.34 16.18 4.15
N LYS A 147 -7.20 15.42 4.85
CA LYS A 147 -6.89 14.91 6.18
C LYS A 147 -5.65 14.01 6.17
N ILE A 148 -5.54 13.10 5.21
CA ILE A 148 -4.36 12.22 5.06
C ILE A 148 -3.11 13.07 4.85
N GLN A 149 -3.15 14.08 3.97
CA GLN A 149 -2.02 14.99 3.74
C GLN A 149 -1.58 15.68 5.04
N MET A 150 -2.53 16.21 5.80
CA MET A 150 -2.25 16.83 7.09
C MET A 150 -1.63 15.84 8.09
N GLU A 151 -2.15 14.62 8.15
CA GLU A 151 -1.69 13.59 9.09
C GLU A 151 -0.26 13.15 8.81
N ILE A 152 0.11 12.99 7.54
CA ILE A 152 1.49 12.64 7.16
C ILE A 152 2.43 13.85 7.18
N GLY A 153 1.92 15.06 7.47
CA GLY A 153 2.74 16.27 7.58
C GLY A 153 3.05 16.98 6.25
N ILE A 154 2.34 16.65 5.17
CA ILE A 154 2.40 17.41 3.93
C ILE A 154 1.71 18.76 4.17
N GLN A 155 2.50 19.84 4.20
CA GLN A 155 1.99 21.18 4.44
C GLN A 155 1.17 21.67 3.25
N ILE A 156 -0.13 21.89 3.46
CA ILE A 156 -0.92 22.79 2.63
C ILE A 156 -0.51 24.22 3.01
N GLN A 157 0.36 24.85 2.23
CA GLN A 157 0.61 26.29 2.40
C GLN A 157 -0.66 27.05 2.04
N GLN A 158 -1.46 27.41 3.05
CA GLN A 158 -2.55 28.36 2.87
C GLN A 158 -1.94 29.72 2.49
N LYS A 159 -2.00 30.08 1.20
CA LYS A 159 -1.65 31.41 0.72
C LYS A 159 -2.67 32.41 1.28
N GLY A 160 -2.31 33.09 2.36
CA GLY A 160 -3.02 34.28 2.82
C GLY A 160 -2.88 35.40 1.79
N LEU A 161 -4.01 35.93 1.32
CA LEU A 161 -4.07 37.06 0.40
C LEU A 161 -3.95 38.35 1.23
N LEU A 162 -2.86 39.09 1.08
CA LEU A 162 -2.74 40.45 1.60
C LEU A 162 -3.45 41.40 0.63
N ILE A 163 -4.59 41.95 1.03
CA ILE A 163 -5.22 43.07 0.30
C ILE A 163 -4.63 44.35 0.88
N GLN A 164 -3.71 44.98 0.15
CA GLN A 164 -3.31 46.36 0.39
C GLN A 164 -4.21 47.28 -0.45
N ASN A 165 -4.81 48.28 0.19
CA ASN A 165 -5.45 49.40 -0.51
C ASN A 165 -4.91 50.70 0.10
N ASP A 166 -4.70 51.73 -0.73
CA ASP A 166 -3.81 52.89 -0.49
C ASP A 166 -4.14 53.77 0.72
N GLN A 167 -5.17 53.46 1.51
CA GLN A 167 -5.57 54.25 2.70
C GLN A 167 -5.94 53.44 3.95
N MET A 168 -5.87 52.10 3.96
CA MET A 168 -6.07 51.31 5.17
C MET A 168 -5.33 49.97 5.15
N THR A 169 -4.41 49.78 6.09
CA THR A 169 -3.90 48.46 6.48
C THR A 169 -4.73 47.96 7.66
N ILE A 170 -5.71 47.08 7.42
CA ILE A 170 -6.37 46.36 8.51
C ILE A 170 -5.38 45.31 9.03
N GLY A 171 -4.66 45.64 10.09
CA GLY A 171 -3.85 44.69 10.85
C GLY A 171 -4.73 43.86 11.77
N LEU A 172 -5.24 42.72 11.28
CA LEU A 172 -5.60 41.62 12.17
C LEU A 172 -4.28 41.04 12.69
N MET A 173 -3.97 41.26 13.98
CA MET A 173 -2.93 40.49 14.66
C MET A 173 -3.34 39.01 14.65
N GLN A 174 -2.91 38.26 13.64
CA GLN A 174 -2.75 36.82 13.80
C GLN A 174 -1.36 36.59 14.39
N GLN A 175 -1.34 36.00 15.59
CA GLN A 175 -0.14 35.61 16.32
C GLN A 175 0.91 35.03 15.36
N GLN A 176 2.10 35.62 15.35
CA GLN A 176 3.24 35.08 14.63
C GLN A 176 3.61 33.71 15.23
N TYR A 177 3.10 32.64 14.64
CA TYR A 177 3.67 31.31 14.81
C TYR A 177 5.05 31.32 14.15
N LYS A 178 6.12 31.32 14.94
CA LYS A 178 7.43 30.86 14.48
C LYS A 178 7.43 29.34 14.59
N PRO A 179 7.27 28.55 13.51
CA PRO A 179 7.48 27.12 13.61
C PRO A 179 8.98 26.88 13.78
N VAL A 180 9.46 26.80 15.02
CA VAL A 180 10.71 26.08 15.30
C VAL A 180 10.35 24.59 15.33
N ILE A 181 10.00 24.06 14.17
CA ILE A 181 9.98 22.62 13.97
C ILE A 181 11.17 22.37 13.06
N GLN A 182 12.24 21.79 13.60
CA GLN A 182 13.23 21.10 12.78
C GLN A 182 12.49 19.90 12.17
N LEU A 183 11.71 20.17 11.13
CA LEU A 183 11.07 19.14 10.33
C LEU A 183 12.21 18.40 9.65
N LYS A 184 12.43 17.15 10.08
CA LYS A 184 13.18 16.20 9.26
C LYS A 184 12.39 16.10 7.96
N VAL A 185 12.90 16.72 6.89
CA VAL A 185 12.29 16.66 5.57
C VAL A 185 12.44 15.22 5.10
N ASN A 186 11.42 14.41 5.37
CA ASN A 186 11.29 13.10 4.76
C ASN A 186 10.67 13.32 3.38
N ASN A 187 11.26 12.68 2.36
CA ASN A 187 10.56 12.55 1.08
C ASN A 187 9.49 11.46 1.24
N TYR A 188 8.38 11.60 0.55
CA TYR A 188 7.30 10.61 0.59
C TYR A 188 7.33 9.72 -0.64
N ILE A 189 6.95 8.47 -0.46
CA ILE A 189 6.64 7.54 -1.53
C ILE A 189 5.15 7.22 -1.43
N VAL A 190 4.35 7.82 -2.29
CA VAL A 190 2.90 7.75 -2.24
C VAL A 190 2.39 6.73 -3.27
N LEU A 191 1.80 5.65 -2.79
CA LEU A 191 1.06 4.68 -3.59
C LEU A 191 -0.42 5.00 -3.55
N PHE A 192 -1.04 5.13 -4.72
CA PHE A 192 -2.48 5.13 -4.87
C PHE A 192 -2.93 3.79 -5.43
N THR A 193 -3.72 3.04 -4.68
CA THR A 193 -4.38 1.81 -5.12
C THR A 193 -5.88 2.07 -5.19
N LEU A 194 -6.39 2.31 -6.40
CA LEU A 194 -7.70 2.91 -6.63
C LEU A 194 -8.64 1.93 -7.34
N ASP A 195 -9.81 1.72 -6.75
CA ASP A 195 -10.87 0.92 -7.34
C ASP A 195 -11.44 1.62 -8.58
N ILE A 196 -11.58 0.87 -9.66
CA ILE A 196 -12.18 1.26 -10.94
C ILE A 196 -13.27 0.27 -11.36
N SER A 197 -13.85 -0.48 -10.42
CA SER A 197 -15.03 -1.31 -10.63
C SER A 197 -16.23 -0.48 -11.13
N GLY A 198 -17.26 -1.14 -11.67
CA GLY A 198 -18.41 -0.44 -12.26
C GLY A 198 -19.12 0.53 -11.30
N SER A 199 -19.18 0.21 -10.00
CA SER A 199 -19.80 1.05 -8.95
C SER A 199 -19.10 2.40 -8.80
N MET A 200 -17.80 2.45 -9.02
CA MET A 200 -16.97 3.65 -8.88
C MET A 200 -17.29 4.74 -9.90
N SER A 201 -18.03 4.45 -10.97
CA SER A 201 -18.28 5.38 -12.09
C SER A 201 -18.75 6.78 -11.65
N SER A 202 -19.61 6.86 -10.63
CA SER A 202 -20.14 8.13 -10.11
C SER A 202 -19.16 8.87 -9.19
N ASN A 203 -18.27 8.14 -8.53
CA ASN A 203 -17.27 8.67 -7.60
C ASN A 203 -15.94 8.99 -8.30
N TRP A 204 -15.67 8.38 -9.46
CA TRP A 204 -14.37 8.44 -10.14
C TRP A 204 -13.88 9.85 -10.48
N PRO A 205 -14.72 10.78 -10.98
CA PRO A 205 -14.28 12.15 -11.19
C PRO A 205 -13.82 12.84 -9.90
N LYS A 206 -14.45 12.53 -8.76
CA LYS A 206 -14.07 13.06 -7.44
C LYS A 206 -12.73 12.48 -7.00
N VAL A 207 -12.53 11.17 -7.16
CA VAL A 207 -11.24 10.51 -6.89
C VAL A 207 -10.12 11.12 -7.73
N CYS A 208 -10.35 11.32 -9.03
CA CYS A 208 -9.37 11.96 -9.93
C CYS A 208 -8.97 13.37 -9.45
N ASN A 209 -9.95 14.16 -9.01
CA ASN A 209 -9.70 15.51 -8.49
C ASN A 209 -8.96 15.47 -7.15
N ALA A 210 -9.35 14.57 -6.25
CA ALA A 210 -8.70 14.39 -4.95
C ALA A 210 -7.24 13.96 -5.11
N VAL A 211 -6.94 12.99 -5.97
CA VAL A 211 -5.57 12.56 -6.27
C VAL A 211 -4.77 13.69 -6.90
N SER A 212 -5.34 14.42 -7.87
CA SER A 212 -4.66 15.59 -8.45
C SER A 212 -4.31 16.63 -7.39
N SER A 213 -5.26 17.00 -6.53
CA SER A 213 -5.02 17.92 -5.42
C SER A 213 -3.98 17.37 -4.44
N PHE A 214 -3.95 16.05 -4.22
CA PHE A 214 -2.95 15.43 -3.37
C PHE A 214 -1.53 15.64 -3.94
N LEU A 215 -1.39 15.35 -5.23
CA LEU A 215 -0.13 15.50 -5.97
C LEU A 215 0.37 16.96 -6.01
N ASP A 216 -0.53 17.96 -5.96
CA ASP A 216 -0.16 19.38 -5.97
C ASP A 216 0.61 19.83 -4.72
N ASN A 217 0.50 19.06 -3.63
CA ASN A 217 1.17 19.39 -2.37
C ASN A 217 2.42 18.54 -2.12
N LEU A 218 2.75 17.60 -3.01
CA LEU A 218 3.96 16.81 -2.90
C LEU A 218 5.19 17.63 -3.33
N GLY A 219 6.31 17.36 -2.66
CA GLY A 219 7.60 17.91 -3.00
C GLY A 219 8.19 17.31 -4.28
N LYS A 220 9.11 18.04 -4.92
CA LYS A 220 9.78 17.61 -6.16
C LYS A 220 10.51 16.27 -6.08
N ASN A 221 10.94 15.87 -4.88
CA ASN A 221 11.67 14.62 -4.63
C ASN A 221 10.75 13.48 -4.18
N ASP A 222 9.46 13.75 -3.99
CA ASP A 222 8.49 12.72 -3.63
C ASP A 222 8.24 11.83 -4.83
N LEU A 223 7.98 10.56 -4.54
CA LEU A 223 7.72 9.53 -5.53
C LEU A 223 6.26 9.12 -5.48
N VAL A 224 5.71 8.80 -6.63
CA VAL A 224 4.31 8.43 -6.76
C VAL A 224 4.17 7.21 -7.65
N LEU A 225 3.22 6.34 -7.28
CA LEU A 225 2.84 5.16 -8.04
C LEU A 225 1.32 5.06 -8.05
N GLY A 226 0.77 4.87 -9.24
CA GLY A 226 -0.66 4.62 -9.46
C GLY A 226 -0.92 3.16 -9.82
N ILE A 227 -1.77 2.51 -9.04
CA ILE A 227 -2.37 1.21 -9.29
C ILE A 227 -3.88 1.42 -9.38
N THR A 228 -4.50 0.87 -10.41
CA THR A 228 -5.95 0.78 -10.50
C THR A 228 -6.36 -0.68 -10.50
N PHE A 229 -7.53 -0.98 -9.93
CA PHE A 229 -8.02 -2.34 -9.89
C PHE A 229 -9.52 -2.45 -10.12
N ASN A 230 -9.90 -3.49 -10.84
CA ASN A 230 -11.26 -4.01 -10.91
C ASN A 230 -11.18 -5.53 -10.74
N SER A 231 -11.61 -6.34 -11.70
CA SER A 231 -11.30 -7.78 -11.75
C SER A 231 -9.81 -8.05 -11.98
N GLU A 232 -9.07 -7.06 -12.47
CA GLU A 232 -7.64 -7.13 -12.72
C GLU A 232 -6.90 -5.98 -12.00
N VAL A 233 -5.60 -6.18 -11.74
CA VAL A 233 -4.73 -5.19 -11.10
C VAL A 233 -3.78 -4.61 -12.12
N ASN A 234 -3.83 -3.28 -12.31
CA ASN A 234 -3.07 -2.58 -13.33
C ASN A 234 -2.19 -1.48 -12.74
N ILE A 235 -0.89 -1.54 -13.01
CA ILE A 235 0.06 -0.45 -12.70
C ILE A 235 0.02 0.54 -13.86
N ILE A 236 -0.59 1.70 -13.65
CA ILE A 236 -0.88 2.67 -14.73
C ILE A 236 0.29 3.63 -14.98
N THR A 237 1.15 3.82 -13.98
CA THR A 237 2.33 4.70 -14.05
C THR A 237 3.54 4.01 -14.70
N MET A 238 3.50 2.68 -14.82
CA MET A 238 4.51 1.90 -15.52
C MET A 238 4.41 2.13 -17.04
N SER A 239 5.47 2.63 -17.68
CA SER A 239 5.43 2.88 -19.12
C SER A 239 5.30 1.58 -19.95
N ASP A 240 4.53 1.62 -21.03
CA ASP A 240 4.33 0.48 -21.92
C ASP A 240 5.61 0.06 -22.66
N GLN A 241 6.55 0.99 -22.86
CA GLN A 241 7.87 0.70 -23.43
C GLN A 241 8.73 -0.12 -22.45
N LEU A 242 8.66 0.19 -21.15
CA LEU A 242 9.36 -0.55 -20.09
C LEU A 242 8.73 -1.91 -19.82
N LYS A 243 7.39 -2.04 -19.92
CA LYS A 243 6.70 -3.35 -19.83
C LYS A 243 7.28 -4.36 -20.83
N LYS A 244 7.49 -3.97 -22.09
CA LYS A 244 8.06 -4.85 -23.14
C LYS A 244 9.51 -5.26 -22.87
N GLN A 245 10.31 -4.39 -22.24
CA GLN A 245 11.69 -4.73 -21.87
C GLN A 245 11.74 -5.70 -20.69
N ILE A 246 10.85 -5.55 -19.71
CA ILE A 246 10.76 -6.46 -18.55
C ILE A 246 10.30 -7.85 -18.97
N THR A 247 9.28 -7.97 -19.85
CA THR A 247 8.80 -9.29 -20.34
C THR A 247 9.93 -10.11 -20.97
N ASN A 248 10.88 -9.45 -21.64
CA ASN A 248 12.04 -10.11 -22.24
C ASN A 248 13.12 -10.50 -21.20
N GLN A 249 13.24 -9.75 -20.09
CA GLN A 249 14.20 -10.08 -19.01
C GLN A 249 13.64 -11.10 -18.00
N THR A 250 12.32 -11.16 -17.78
CA THR A 250 11.71 -12.07 -16.78
C THR A 250 11.83 -13.55 -17.16
N GLN A 251 11.98 -13.87 -18.45
CA GLN A 251 12.27 -15.24 -18.90
C GLN A 251 13.62 -15.77 -18.38
N THR A 252 14.56 -14.88 -18.06
CA THR A 252 15.90 -15.26 -17.58
C THR A 252 15.95 -15.41 -16.06
N TYR A 253 15.18 -14.60 -15.31
CA TYR A 253 15.19 -14.62 -13.83
C TYR A 253 14.33 -15.74 -13.20
N ASN A 254 13.24 -16.14 -13.87
CA ASN A 254 12.40 -17.25 -13.40
C ASN A 254 13.13 -18.61 -13.45
N GLN A 255 14.16 -18.78 -14.29
CA GLN A 255 14.98 -19.99 -14.29
C GLN A 255 15.90 -20.08 -13.06
N THR A 256 16.33 -18.96 -12.50
CA THR A 256 17.28 -18.93 -11.38
C THR A 256 16.60 -19.09 -10.01
N GLN A 257 15.35 -18.63 -9.84
CA GLN A 257 14.63 -18.78 -8.57
C GLN A 257 14.02 -20.17 -8.36
N THR A 258 13.59 -20.85 -9.42
CA THR A 258 13.12 -22.25 -9.31
C THR A 258 14.25 -23.18 -8.85
N TYR A 259 15.52 -22.89 -9.24
CA TYR A 259 16.67 -23.71 -8.83
C TYR A 259 17.03 -23.59 -7.34
N ASN A 260 16.81 -22.41 -6.72
CA ASN A 260 17.13 -22.19 -5.31
C ASN A 260 16.06 -22.75 -4.36
N GLN A 261 14.79 -22.85 -4.77
CA GLN A 261 13.76 -23.48 -3.95
C GLN A 261 13.86 -25.02 -3.92
N THR A 262 14.39 -25.65 -4.97
CA THR A 262 14.58 -27.12 -4.99
C THR A 262 15.76 -27.58 -4.10
N GLN A 263 16.79 -26.76 -3.94
CA GLN A 263 17.96 -27.08 -3.10
C GLN A 263 17.60 -27.11 -1.60
N THR A 264 16.75 -26.19 -1.14
CA THR A 264 16.34 -26.11 0.27
C THR A 264 15.43 -27.28 0.69
N TYR A 265 14.65 -27.84 -0.23
CA TYR A 265 13.79 -29.00 0.07
C TYR A 265 14.56 -30.32 0.16
N ASN A 266 15.66 -30.46 -0.58
CA ASN A 266 16.49 -31.67 -0.57
C ASN A 266 17.41 -31.77 0.66
N GLN A 267 17.78 -30.65 1.29
CA GLN A 267 18.58 -30.69 2.53
C GLN A 267 17.77 -31.13 3.76
N THR A 268 16.46 -30.84 3.82
CA THR A 268 15.62 -31.21 4.97
C THR A 268 15.24 -32.69 4.99
N GLN A 269 15.19 -33.37 3.83
CA GLN A 269 14.87 -34.80 3.74
C GLN A 269 16.02 -35.70 4.26
N THR A 270 17.27 -35.23 4.21
CA THR A 270 18.42 -36.05 4.64
C THR A 270 18.61 -36.07 6.17
N TYR A 271 18.01 -35.14 6.91
CA TYR A 271 18.17 -35.05 8.37
C TYR A 271 17.17 -35.92 9.16
N ASN A 272 16.07 -36.37 8.54
CA ASN A 272 15.02 -37.12 9.22
C ASN A 272 15.11 -38.65 9.07
N GLN A 273 16.10 -39.20 8.37
CA GLN A 273 16.23 -40.65 8.17
C GLN A 273 17.17 -41.38 9.15
N ASN A 274 17.90 -40.69 10.03
CA ASN A 274 18.92 -41.34 10.87
C ASN A 274 18.56 -41.52 12.36
N LYS A 275 17.27 -41.55 12.73
CA LYS A 275 16.92 -41.64 14.16
C LYS A 275 15.77 -42.57 14.52
N TYR A 276 15.71 -43.79 13.96
CA TYR A 276 14.98 -44.89 14.61
C TYR A 276 15.65 -46.24 14.33
N SER A 277 16.27 -46.82 15.37
CA SER A 277 16.65 -48.23 15.43
C SER A 277 15.89 -48.83 16.64
N PRO A 278 15.12 -49.92 16.49
CA PRO A 278 14.35 -50.49 17.58
C PRO A 278 15.18 -51.50 18.39
N LYS A 279 14.98 -51.53 19.71
CA LYS A 279 15.31 -52.69 20.56
C LYS A 279 14.17 -52.95 21.55
N ASP A 280 13.93 -54.24 21.73
CA ASP A 280 12.84 -54.89 22.44
C ASP A 280 12.78 -54.60 23.95
N SER A 281 11.58 -54.64 24.54
CA SER A 281 11.21 -55.67 25.55
C SER A 281 9.82 -55.43 26.21
N VAL A 282 9.05 -56.51 26.18
CA VAL A 282 7.84 -56.99 26.89
C VAL A 282 7.60 -56.48 28.34
N VAL A 283 6.34 -56.25 28.74
CA VAL A 283 5.54 -56.96 29.81
C VAL A 283 4.32 -56.14 30.32
N LYS A 284 3.13 -56.72 30.07
CA LYS A 284 1.86 -56.90 30.84
C LYS A 284 1.21 -55.84 31.76
N ASN A 285 -0.13 -55.85 31.61
CA ASN A 285 -1.24 -55.84 32.58
C ASN A 285 -2.01 -54.54 32.90
N GLU A 286 -3.31 -54.63 32.54
CA GLU A 286 -4.53 -54.36 33.32
C GLU A 286 -4.93 -52.93 33.74
N ASP A 287 -6.26 -52.76 33.67
CA ASP A 287 -7.13 -51.80 34.35
C ASP A 287 -7.40 -50.39 33.75
N GLN A 288 -8.59 -50.29 33.13
CA GLN A 288 -9.73 -49.55 33.68
C GLN A 288 -9.48 -48.10 34.14
N CYS A 289 -9.99 -47.10 33.41
CA CYS A 289 -11.01 -46.16 33.94
C CYS A 289 -11.49 -45.15 32.88
N CYS A 290 -12.79 -44.85 32.96
CA CYS A 290 -13.47 -43.71 32.36
C CYS A 290 -12.88 -42.37 32.81
N CYS A 291 -13.03 -41.32 31.98
CA CYS A 291 -13.73 -40.10 32.40
C CYS A 291 -14.00 -39.17 31.21
N SER A 292 -15.28 -38.81 31.10
CA SER A 292 -15.91 -37.72 30.37
C SER A 292 -15.52 -36.33 30.89
N ILE A 293 -16.10 -35.29 30.25
CA ILE A 293 -16.27 -33.88 30.67
C ILE A 293 -15.22 -32.94 30.02
N PHE A 294 -15.51 -31.85 29.28
CA PHE A 294 -16.70 -31.06 28.92
C PHE A 294 -16.67 -30.74 27.42
#